data_AF-A0A4Z2C8S3-F1
#
_entry.id   AF-A0A4Z2C8S3-F1
#
_cell.length_a   1.000
_cell.length_b   1.000
_cell.length_c   1.000
_cell.angle_alpha   90.00
_cell.angle_beta   90.00
_cell.angle_gamma   90.00
#
_symmetry.space_group_name_H-M   'P 1'
#
loop_
_entity.id
_entity.type
_entity.pdbx_description
1 polymer ?
#
loop_
_entity_poly.entity_id
_entity_poly.type
_entity_poly.pdbx_seq_one_letter_code
_entity_poly.pdbx_strand_id
1 'polypeptide(L)'
;MELKVWVDGVQRVVCGVTEATTCQEVVIALAQAIGRTGRYTLIEKWRDTERHLAPHESPVASLNTWGQYAGDVQLILHRTGGPERGLHRQSLPPLAKLRHPNDRSLRRREPRRKSLTFTGAHRGLREILSGGQIGEAEAKRRLLQGNGGNFHHVGATLGTASPGLWACRMEDLVRLVSLQRETLDVLEKKLETYEAELQAWADGRGERGGRSSGEPGGGRLMDEILRLEKHLRKNEVEMEEEEFWATELQIELESERQLEERTAGVKRTPAWMRT
;
A
#
# COMPACT_ATOMS: atom_id res chain seq x y z
N MET A 1 -0.97 -30.76 13.32
CA MET A 1 0.43 -30.36 13.56
C MET A 1 0.47 -29.32 14.68
N GLU A 2 1.65 -29.04 15.23
CA GLU A 2 1.85 -27.99 16.24
C GLU A 2 2.71 -26.87 15.66
N LEU A 3 2.28 -25.63 15.83
CA LEU A 3 2.94 -24.45 15.28
C LEU A 3 3.48 -23.58 16.42
N LYS A 4 4.79 -23.28 16.41
CA LYS A 4 5.43 -22.41 17.40
C LYS A 4 5.39 -20.97 16.92
N VAL A 5 4.68 -20.10 17.63
CA VAL A 5 4.51 -18.69 17.29
C VAL A 5 4.93 -17.80 18.45
N TRP A 6 5.74 -16.79 18.18
CA TRP A 6 6.13 -15.76 19.13
C TRP A 6 5.09 -14.65 19.18
N VAL A 7 4.62 -14.34 20.38
CA VAL A 7 3.64 -13.29 20.64
C VAL A 7 4.17 -12.41 21.76
N ASP A 8 4.38 -11.11 21.51
CA ASP A 8 4.88 -10.14 22.51
C ASP A 8 6.15 -10.64 23.25
N GLY A 9 7.03 -11.37 22.55
CA GLY A 9 8.26 -11.93 23.13
C GLY A 9 8.09 -13.26 23.89
N VAL A 10 6.90 -13.85 23.90
CA VAL A 10 6.62 -15.16 24.51
C VAL A 10 6.28 -16.17 23.43
N GLN A 11 6.92 -17.35 23.46
CA GLN A 11 6.59 -18.44 22.55
C GLN A 11 5.29 -19.13 22.99
N ARG A 12 4.34 -19.24 22.07
CA ARG A 12 3.08 -19.96 22.23
C ARG A 12 2.99 -21.07 21.18
N VAL A 13 2.30 -22.15 21.53
CA VAL A 13 2.07 -23.28 20.62
C VAL A 13 0.61 -23.29 20.22
N VAL A 14 0.35 -23.34 18.92
CA VAL A 14 -1.00 -23.54 18.36
C VAL A 14 -1.13 -25.00 17.98
N CYS A 15 -2.05 -25.71 18.63
CA CYS A 15 -2.35 -27.11 18.36
C CYS A 15 -3.46 -27.23 17.30
N GLY A 16 -3.42 -28.30 16.50
CA GLY A 16 -4.49 -28.62 15.54
C GLY A 16 -4.37 -27.90 14.19
N VAL A 17 -3.24 -27.28 13.90
CA VAL A 17 -3.00 -26.62 12.60
C VAL A 17 -2.84 -27.69 11.50
N THR A 18 -3.49 -27.48 10.36
CA THR A 18 -3.42 -28.31 9.15
C THR A 18 -2.92 -27.49 7.97
N GLU A 19 -2.64 -28.13 6.83
CA GLU A 19 -2.18 -27.45 5.62
C GLU A 19 -3.22 -26.50 5.01
N ALA A 20 -4.51 -26.75 5.30
CA ALA A 20 -5.62 -25.91 4.88
C ALA A 20 -5.86 -24.70 5.81
N THR A 21 -5.29 -24.71 7.03
CA THR A 21 -5.44 -23.60 7.97
C THR A 21 -4.77 -22.35 7.41
N THR A 22 -5.51 -21.25 7.34
CA THR A 22 -4.99 -19.99 6.83
C THR A 22 -4.25 -19.19 7.91
N CYS A 23 -3.33 -18.31 7.51
CA CYS A 23 -2.66 -17.38 8.43
C CYS A 23 -3.69 -16.52 9.16
N GLN A 24 -4.79 -16.15 8.49
CA GLN A 24 -5.91 -15.45 9.09
C GLN A 24 -6.53 -16.22 10.27
N GLU A 25 -6.83 -17.50 10.10
CA GLU A 25 -7.40 -18.33 11.18
C GLU A 25 -6.46 -18.42 12.39
N VAL A 26 -5.17 -18.65 12.14
CA VAL A 26 -4.15 -18.72 13.21
C VAL A 26 -4.03 -17.39 13.94
N VAL A 27 -4.00 -16.28 13.20
CA VAL A 27 -3.96 -14.93 13.75
C VAL A 27 -5.19 -14.64 14.61
N ILE A 28 -6.38 -15.01 14.15
CA ILE A 28 -7.64 -14.83 14.89
C ILE A 28 -7.62 -15.66 16.18
N ALA A 29 -7.23 -16.94 16.10
CA ALA A 29 -7.17 -17.84 17.26
C ALA A 29 -6.19 -17.31 18.32
N LEU A 30 -5.01 -16.85 17.90
CA LEU A 30 -4.03 -16.25 18.80
C LEU A 30 -4.56 -14.95 19.43
N ALA A 31 -5.12 -14.04 18.63
CA ALA A 31 -5.67 -12.79 19.12
C ALA A 31 -6.81 -13.00 20.12
N GLN A 32 -7.68 -13.98 19.87
CA GLN A 32 -8.76 -14.39 20.78
C GLN A 32 -8.21 -14.97 22.08
N ALA A 33 -7.20 -15.85 22.02
CA ALA A 33 -6.57 -16.43 23.20
C ALA A 33 -5.81 -15.40 24.07
N ILE A 34 -5.30 -14.32 23.45
CA ILE A 34 -4.65 -13.20 24.14
C ILE A 34 -5.70 -12.20 24.67
N GLY A 35 -6.95 -12.27 24.19
CA GLY A 35 -8.02 -11.34 24.55
C GLY A 35 -7.84 -9.94 23.97
N ARG A 36 -7.00 -9.78 22.94
CA ARG A 36 -6.72 -8.48 22.30
C ARG A 36 -7.19 -8.51 20.86
N THR A 37 -8.22 -7.73 20.55
CA THR A 37 -8.74 -7.60 19.19
C THR A 37 -8.03 -6.47 18.45
N GLY A 38 -7.67 -6.71 17.19
CA GLY A 38 -6.87 -5.77 16.42
C GLY A 38 -6.48 -6.32 15.06
N ARG A 39 -5.76 -5.50 14.29
CA ARG A 39 -5.14 -5.93 13.03
C ARG A 39 -3.78 -6.54 13.32
N TYR A 40 -3.65 -7.81 13.02
CA TYR A 40 -2.43 -8.58 13.20
C TYR A 40 -2.02 -9.20 11.87
N THR A 41 -0.72 -9.44 11.73
CA THR A 41 -0.11 -10.13 10.60
C THR A 41 0.89 -11.13 11.14
N LEU A 42 0.97 -12.31 10.54
CA LEU A 42 2.02 -13.27 10.84
C LEU A 42 3.27 -12.88 10.06
N ILE A 43 4.42 -12.88 10.73
CA ILE A 43 5.73 -12.63 10.13
C ILE A 43 6.54 -13.90 10.27
N GLU A 44 7.16 -14.35 9.19
CA GLU A 44 8.21 -15.37 9.24
C GLU A 44 9.57 -14.69 9.25
N LYS A 45 10.36 -14.97 10.28
CA LYS A 45 11.70 -14.45 10.46
C LYS A 45 12.70 -15.58 10.32
N TRP A 46 13.63 -15.42 9.38
CA TRP A 46 14.77 -16.31 9.21
C TRP A 46 16.05 -15.48 9.24
N ARG A 47 16.89 -15.67 10.27
CA ARG A 47 18.09 -14.86 10.51
C ARG A 47 17.78 -13.35 10.49
N ASP A 48 18.25 -12.65 9.46
CA ASP A 48 18.06 -11.20 9.25
C ASP A 48 16.96 -10.88 8.22
N THR A 49 16.31 -11.90 7.65
CA THR A 49 15.23 -11.76 6.67
C THR A 49 13.87 -11.91 7.35
N GLU A 50 13.05 -10.87 7.27
CA GLU A 50 11.67 -10.87 7.77
C GLU A 50 10.70 -10.78 6.58
N ARG A 51 9.75 -11.73 6.49
CA ARG A 51 8.69 -11.76 5.47
C ARG A 51 7.32 -11.74 6.12
N HIS A 52 6.45 -10.84 5.67
CA HIS A 52 5.05 -10.79 6.11
C HIS A 52 4.24 -11.80 5.31
N LEU A 53 3.52 -12.68 5.99
CA LEU A 53 2.60 -13.62 5.38
C LEU A 53 1.25 -12.95 5.09
N ALA A 54 0.69 -13.25 3.92
CA ALA A 54 -0.63 -12.75 3.56
C ALA A 54 -1.73 -13.52 4.31
N PRO A 55 -2.92 -12.92 4.55
CA PRO A 55 -3.98 -13.57 5.32
C PRO A 55 -4.49 -14.90 4.74
N HIS A 56 -4.44 -15.03 3.41
CA HIS A 56 -4.90 -16.20 2.66
C HIS A 56 -3.81 -17.26 2.45
N GLU A 57 -2.56 -16.99 2.81
CA GLU A 57 -1.49 -17.99 2.79
C GLU A 57 -1.64 -18.95 3.97
N SER A 58 -1.18 -20.20 3.84
CA SER A 58 -1.14 -21.13 4.96
C SER A 58 0.26 -21.12 5.63
N PRO A 59 0.34 -21.00 6.97
CA PRO A 59 1.62 -20.91 7.65
C PRO A 59 2.42 -22.20 7.55
N VAL A 60 1.74 -23.34 7.41
CA VAL A 60 2.38 -24.65 7.17
C VAL A 60 3.00 -24.71 5.79
N ALA A 61 2.34 -24.19 4.74
CA ALA A 61 2.94 -24.13 3.41
C ALA A 61 4.14 -23.17 3.36
N SER A 62 4.06 -22.04 4.06
CA SER A 62 5.19 -21.11 4.19
C SER A 62 6.39 -21.79 4.86
N LEU A 63 6.19 -22.48 5.99
CA LEU A 63 7.25 -23.26 6.64
C LEU A 63 7.79 -24.38 5.74
N ASN A 64 6.93 -25.10 5.03
CA ASN A 64 7.34 -26.17 4.12
C ASN A 64 8.19 -25.66 2.96
N THR A 65 8.01 -24.40 2.54
CA THR A 65 8.85 -23.78 1.50
C THR A 65 10.32 -23.68 1.92
N TRP A 66 10.60 -23.60 3.23
CA TRP A 66 11.96 -23.59 3.78
C TRP A 66 12.59 -24.99 3.92
N GLY A 67 11.78 -26.06 3.80
CA GLY A 67 12.24 -27.44 3.85
C GLY A 67 13.04 -27.77 5.11
N GLN A 68 14.31 -28.16 4.94
CA GLN A 68 15.22 -28.50 6.04
C GLN A 68 15.51 -27.35 7.00
N TYR A 69 15.34 -26.10 6.56
CA TYR A 69 15.57 -24.91 7.38
C TYR A 69 14.32 -24.46 8.13
N ALA A 70 13.19 -25.15 7.99
CA ALA A 70 11.93 -24.80 8.66
C ALA A 70 12.06 -24.75 10.20
N GLY A 71 13.01 -25.51 10.78
CA GLY A 71 13.29 -25.48 12.22
C GLY A 71 13.90 -24.18 12.73
N ASP A 72 14.60 -23.43 11.86
CA ASP A 72 15.25 -22.17 12.21
C ASP A 72 14.36 -20.94 11.97
N VAL A 73 13.23 -21.13 11.28
CA VAL A 73 12.27 -20.06 10.99
C VAL A 73 11.40 -19.80 12.21
N GLN A 74 11.30 -18.53 12.61
CA GLN A 74 10.44 -18.10 13.69
C GLN A 74 9.21 -17.42 13.14
N LEU A 75 8.03 -17.92 13.50
CA LEU A 75 6.77 -17.25 13.23
C LEU A 75 6.48 -16.26 14.36
N ILE A 76 6.19 -15.01 14.02
CA ILE A 76 5.98 -13.93 14.98
C ILE A 76 4.64 -13.27 14.66
N LEU A 77 3.78 -13.16 15.67
CA LEU A 77 2.55 -12.39 15.55
C LEU A 77 2.85 -10.91 15.75
N HIS A 78 2.77 -10.14 14.66
CA HIS A 78 2.98 -8.70 14.69
C HIS A 78 1.66 -7.94 14.62
N ARG A 79 1.56 -6.86 15.40
CA ARG A 79 0.38 -5.99 15.40
C ARG A 79 0.61 -4.78 14.51
N THR A 80 -0.16 -4.69 13.42
CA THR A 80 0.06 -3.68 12.35
C THR A 80 -0.78 -2.41 12.54
N GLY A 81 -1.58 -2.32 13.62
CA GLY A 81 -2.14 -1.05 14.12
C GLY A 81 -3.67 -0.96 14.15
N GLY A 82 -4.17 -0.40 15.26
CA GLY A 82 -5.57 -0.06 15.58
C GLY A 82 -5.71 0.15 17.10
N PRO A 83 -6.33 1.26 17.57
CA PRO A 83 -6.28 1.63 18.98
C PRO A 83 -6.98 0.58 19.85
N GLU A 84 -6.39 0.32 21.02
CA GLU A 84 -6.96 -0.40 22.15
C GLU A 84 -8.37 0.13 22.45
N ARG A 85 -9.41 -0.40 21.81
CA ARG A 85 -10.78 -0.25 22.30
C ARG A 85 -10.91 -1.22 23.45
N GLY A 86 -10.54 -0.72 24.62
CA GLY A 86 -10.68 -1.43 25.89
C GLY A 86 -12.07 -2.04 26.02
N LEU A 87 -12.09 -3.27 26.53
CA LEU A 87 -13.06 -3.80 27.47
C LEU A 87 -14.38 -3.01 27.60
N HIS A 88 -15.26 -3.07 26.60
CA HIS A 88 -16.66 -2.77 26.83
C HIS A 88 -17.57 -3.64 25.97
N ARG A 89 -18.34 -4.43 26.70
CA ARG A 89 -19.41 -5.31 26.26
C ARG A 89 -20.41 -4.62 25.33
N GLN A 90 -21.00 -5.45 24.48
CA GLN A 90 -22.42 -5.48 24.08
C GLN A 90 -22.95 -4.47 23.06
N SER A 91 -23.44 -5.10 21.98
CA SER A 91 -24.66 -4.79 21.21
C SER A 91 -24.51 -4.03 19.88
N LEU A 92 -24.66 -4.85 18.82
CA LEU A 92 -25.30 -4.57 17.53
C LEU A 92 -24.53 -3.74 16.46
N PRO A 93 -24.61 -4.16 15.18
CA PRO A 93 -24.14 -3.36 14.05
C PRO A 93 -25.18 -2.30 13.67
N PRO A 94 -24.82 -1.02 13.47
CA PRO A 94 -25.77 -0.04 12.95
C PRO A 94 -25.90 -0.19 11.44
N LEU A 95 -26.88 -1.01 11.03
CA LEU A 95 -27.59 -0.84 9.78
C LEU A 95 -28.51 0.39 9.90
N ALA A 96 -28.21 1.45 9.14
CA ALA A 96 -29.15 2.44 8.58
C ALA A 96 -28.39 3.72 8.19
N LYS A 97 -28.68 4.46 7.12
CA LYS A 97 -29.60 4.35 5.99
C LYS A 97 -29.17 5.48 5.02
N LEU A 98 -29.36 5.25 3.72
CA LEU A 98 -29.36 6.25 2.66
C LEU A 98 -30.05 7.57 3.08
N ARG A 99 -29.35 8.71 2.97
CA ARG A 99 -29.88 9.99 2.50
C ARG A 99 -28.76 10.86 1.88
N HIS A 100 -28.86 11.09 0.59
CA HIS A 100 -28.45 12.33 -0.09
C HIS A 100 -29.73 12.88 -0.75
N PRO A 101 -29.94 14.21 -0.79
CA PRO A 101 -29.50 14.94 -1.98
C PRO A 101 -28.88 16.34 -1.69
N ASN A 102 -27.87 16.66 -2.49
CA ASN A 102 -27.27 17.97 -2.78
C ASN A 102 -26.52 18.72 -1.65
N ASP A 103 -25.37 19.34 -1.85
CA ASP A 103 -24.54 19.55 -3.04
C ASP A 103 -23.15 19.98 -2.52
N ARG A 104 -22.10 19.20 -2.83
CA ARG A 104 -20.70 19.68 -2.97
C ARG A 104 -19.84 18.56 -3.56
N SER A 105 -19.94 18.47 -4.88
CA SER A 105 -18.90 18.05 -5.84
C SER A 105 -17.90 16.96 -5.43
N LEU A 106 -18.12 15.80 -6.05
CA LEU A 106 -17.17 14.72 -6.28
C LEU A 106 -15.86 15.23 -6.92
N ARG A 107 -14.72 15.01 -6.27
CA ARG A 107 -13.43 14.79 -6.94
C ARG A 107 -12.76 13.56 -6.34
N ARG A 108 -13.09 12.41 -6.93
CA ARG A 108 -12.18 11.36 -7.40
C ARG A 108 -10.71 11.63 -7.07
N ARG A 109 -10.15 10.88 -6.11
CA ARG A 109 -8.72 10.92 -5.79
C ARG A 109 -7.97 10.18 -6.89
N GLU A 110 -7.73 10.87 -7.99
CA GLU A 110 -6.84 10.42 -9.07
C GLU A 110 -5.40 10.31 -8.54
N PRO A 111 -4.59 9.40 -9.09
CA PRO A 111 -3.16 9.33 -8.80
C PRO A 111 -2.51 10.70 -8.98
N ARG A 112 -1.81 11.17 -7.93
CA ARG A 112 -1.15 12.48 -7.83
C ARG A 112 -0.29 12.77 -9.07
N ARG A 113 -0.86 13.47 -10.06
CA ARG A 113 -0.08 14.30 -10.97
C ARG A 113 0.56 15.41 -10.14
N LYS A 114 1.89 15.41 -10.11
CA LYS A 114 2.70 16.41 -9.41
C LYS A 114 2.58 17.74 -10.17
N SER A 115 1.56 18.52 -9.86
CA SER A 115 1.58 19.94 -10.21
C SER A 115 2.50 20.65 -9.21
N LEU A 116 3.72 20.94 -9.63
CA LEU A 116 4.63 21.82 -8.93
C LEU A 116 4.13 23.25 -9.12
N THR A 117 3.23 23.71 -8.25
CA THR A 117 2.90 25.13 -8.15
C THR A 117 3.96 25.82 -7.30
N PHE A 118 4.75 26.65 -7.98
CA PHE A 118 5.76 27.53 -7.42
C PHE A 118 5.08 28.68 -6.65
N THR A 119 4.97 28.56 -5.33
CA THR A 119 4.79 29.73 -4.45
C THR A 119 5.56 29.52 -3.15
N GLY A 120 6.63 30.28 -2.94
CA GLY A 120 7.17 30.55 -1.61
C GLY A 120 8.67 30.34 -1.44
N ALA A 121 9.39 31.48 -1.40
CA ALA A 121 10.74 31.71 -0.87
C ALA A 121 11.92 31.17 -1.68
N HIS A 122 12.59 32.10 -2.39
CA HIS A 122 13.93 31.91 -2.93
C HIS A 122 14.93 31.74 -1.78
N ARG A 123 15.27 30.51 -1.42
CA ARG A 123 16.51 30.25 -0.68
C ARG A 123 17.67 30.36 -1.67
N GLY A 124 18.61 31.25 -1.37
CA GLY A 124 19.77 31.49 -2.24
C GLY A 124 20.68 30.25 -2.30
N LEU A 125 21.23 29.99 -3.48
CA LEU A 125 22.16 28.87 -3.75
C LEU A 125 23.37 28.82 -2.78
N ARG A 126 23.72 29.93 -2.12
CA ARG A 126 24.80 29.99 -1.13
C ARG A 126 24.53 29.12 0.11
N GLU A 127 23.26 28.91 0.46
CA GLU A 127 22.84 28.18 1.66
C GLU A 127 22.86 26.65 1.44
N ILE A 128 22.70 26.21 0.17
CA ILE A 128 22.76 24.79 -0.22
C ILE A 128 24.21 24.35 -0.44
N LEU A 129 25.08 25.27 -0.90
CA LEU A 129 26.48 24.99 -1.19
C LEU A 129 27.42 25.17 0.03
N SER A 130 26.96 25.81 1.10
CA SER A 130 27.70 25.91 2.36
C SER A 130 27.31 24.72 3.25
N GLY A 131 28.03 23.61 3.09
CA GLY A 131 27.77 22.32 3.72
C GLY A 131 27.35 22.38 5.19
N GLY A 132 26.22 21.74 5.48
CA GLY A 132 25.85 21.36 6.83
C GLY A 132 26.73 20.21 7.31
N GLN A 133 27.79 20.54 8.05
CA GLN A 133 28.31 19.60 9.03
C GLN A 133 27.43 19.70 10.28
N ILE A 134 26.67 18.64 10.53
CA ILE A 134 26.17 18.34 11.87
C ILE A 134 26.79 17.00 12.24
N GLY A 135 27.73 17.04 13.17
CA GLY A 135 28.34 15.87 13.80
C GLY A 135 29.86 15.89 13.71
N GLU A 136 30.52 16.69 14.55
CA GLU A 136 31.38 16.13 15.59
C GLU A 136 31.88 17.24 16.51
N ALA A 137 31.78 16.95 17.81
CA ALA A 137 32.42 17.72 18.84
C ALA A 137 33.95 17.60 18.72
N GLU A 138 34.66 18.54 19.34
CA GLU A 138 36.05 18.40 19.80
C GLU A 138 37.18 18.78 18.82
N ALA A 139 37.49 20.08 18.75
CA ALA A 139 38.87 20.55 18.61
C ALA A 139 39.03 21.99 19.12
N LYS A 140 39.22 22.11 20.44
CA LYS A 140 39.60 23.36 21.09
C LYS A 140 40.99 23.82 20.62
N ARG A 141 41.05 25.14 20.35
CA ARG A 141 42.22 26.02 20.55
C ARG A 141 43.41 25.83 19.60
N ARG A 142 43.59 26.83 18.72
CA ARG A 142 44.81 27.65 18.60
C ARG A 142 44.71 28.58 17.39
N LEU A 143 44.41 29.86 17.64
CA LEU A 143 45.19 31.03 17.20
C LEU A 143 44.41 32.30 17.55
N LEU A 144 44.63 32.78 18.77
CA LEU A 144 44.50 34.20 19.07
C LEU A 144 45.83 34.83 18.69
N GLN A 145 45.84 35.65 17.64
CA GLN A 145 46.64 36.87 17.48
C GLN A 145 46.63 37.32 16.02
N GLY A 146 46.30 38.58 15.78
CA GLY A 146 46.69 39.23 14.53
C GLY A 146 45.73 40.29 14.02
N ASN A 147 45.79 41.48 14.62
CA ASN A 147 45.59 42.79 14.01
C ASN A 147 44.32 43.11 13.21
N GLY A 148 43.54 44.03 13.81
CA GLY A 148 42.70 44.95 13.07
C GLY A 148 43.52 45.91 12.20
N GLY A 149 43.01 46.15 10.99
CA GLY A 149 43.46 47.19 10.08
C GLY A 149 42.23 47.77 9.40
N ASN A 150 41.69 48.82 10.01
CA ASN A 150 40.61 49.65 9.49
C ASN A 150 41.18 50.58 8.41
N PHE A 151 40.65 50.57 7.18
CA PHE A 151 40.76 51.75 6.29
C PHE A 151 39.52 51.92 5.43
N HIS A 152 39.23 53.19 5.22
CA HIS A 152 37.95 53.78 4.92
C HIS A 152 37.47 53.66 3.47
N HIS A 153 36.14 53.66 3.39
CA HIS A 153 35.27 54.14 2.34
C HIS A 153 35.78 55.42 1.62
N VAL A 154 36.08 55.31 0.33
CA VAL A 154 36.01 56.40 -0.67
C VAL A 154 35.38 55.74 -1.91
N GLY A 155 34.12 56.07 -2.24
CA GLY A 155 33.84 57.21 -3.11
C GLY A 155 34.00 56.77 -4.57
N ALA A 156 32.89 56.41 -5.19
CA ALA A 156 32.82 55.94 -6.56
C ALA A 156 33.36 56.97 -7.56
N THR A 157 34.32 56.56 -8.38
CA THR A 157 34.66 57.18 -9.66
C THR A 157 34.62 56.10 -10.73
N LEU A 158 33.87 56.34 -11.81
CA LEU A 158 33.91 55.55 -13.04
C LEU A 158 35.37 55.42 -13.51
N GLY A 159 35.83 54.19 -13.75
CA GLY A 159 37.13 53.94 -14.38
C GLY A 159 37.77 52.63 -13.96
N THR A 160 37.54 51.58 -14.75
CA THR A 160 38.47 50.45 -14.93
C THR A 160 38.86 49.68 -13.66
N ALA A 161 37.99 48.77 -13.21
CA ALA A 161 38.43 47.71 -12.29
C ALA A 161 39.62 46.96 -12.94
N SER A 162 40.71 46.80 -12.17
CA SER A 162 41.96 46.22 -12.66
C SER A 162 41.71 44.88 -13.40
N PRO A 163 42.42 44.61 -14.51
CA PRO A 163 42.21 43.40 -15.33
C PRO A 163 42.19 42.09 -14.52
N GLY A 164 42.92 42.03 -13.40
CA GLY A 164 42.97 40.85 -12.52
C GLY A 164 41.66 40.54 -11.78
N LEU A 165 40.85 41.54 -11.39
CA LEU A 165 39.58 41.30 -10.67
C LEU A 165 38.47 40.79 -11.60
N TRP A 166 38.48 41.21 -12.87
CA TRP A 166 37.57 40.68 -13.89
C TRP A 166 37.96 39.27 -14.32
N ALA A 167 39.27 38.98 -14.42
CA ALA A 167 39.77 37.65 -14.73
C ALA A 167 39.32 36.63 -13.68
N CYS A 168 39.50 36.92 -12.38
CA CYS A 168 39.06 36.01 -11.31
C CYS A 168 37.54 35.76 -11.33
N ARG A 169 36.73 36.80 -11.58
CA ARG A 169 35.28 36.67 -11.68
C ARG A 169 34.85 35.88 -12.92
N MET A 170 35.55 36.06 -14.04
CA MET A 170 35.30 35.30 -15.27
C MET A 170 35.66 33.82 -15.10
N GLU A 171 36.76 33.53 -14.42
CA GLU A 171 37.17 32.17 -14.08
C GLU A 171 36.16 31.46 -13.16
N ASP A 172 35.58 32.17 -12.19
CA ASP A 172 34.48 31.65 -11.35
C ASP A 172 33.24 31.31 -12.18
N LEU A 173 32.86 32.19 -13.12
CA LEU A 173 31.72 31.96 -14.02
C LEU A 173 31.97 30.78 -14.97
N VAL A 174 33.18 30.67 -15.52
CA VAL A 174 33.57 29.54 -16.37
C VAL A 174 33.49 28.25 -15.58
N ARG A 175 34.01 28.21 -14.35
CA ARG A 175 33.89 27.04 -13.46
C ARG A 175 32.43 26.70 -13.14
N LEU A 176 31.59 27.70 -12.90
CA LEU A 176 30.17 27.48 -12.63
C LEU A 176 29.43 26.92 -13.86
N VAL A 177 29.72 27.45 -15.05
CA VAL A 177 29.15 26.96 -16.31
C VAL A 177 29.62 25.54 -16.60
N SER A 178 30.90 25.22 -16.35
CA SER A 178 31.41 23.85 -16.45
C SER A 178 30.69 22.90 -15.49
N LEU A 179 30.48 23.29 -14.24
CA LEU A 179 29.76 22.48 -13.25
C LEU A 179 28.29 22.30 -13.63
N GLN A 180 27.64 23.35 -14.15
CA GLN A 180 26.27 23.27 -14.66
C GLN A 180 26.18 22.30 -15.84
N ARG A 181 27.14 22.35 -16.77
CA ARG A 181 27.22 21.42 -17.90
C ARG A 181 27.38 19.97 -17.44
N GLU A 182 28.28 19.71 -16.50
CA GLU A 182 28.46 18.37 -15.92
C GLU A 182 27.19 17.86 -15.23
N THR A 183 26.48 18.75 -14.53
CA THR A 183 25.22 18.40 -13.87
C THR A 183 24.13 18.05 -14.88
N LEU A 184 24.06 18.79 -15.99
CA LEU A 184 23.14 18.50 -17.09
C LEU A 184 23.47 17.15 -17.74
N ASP A 185 24.74 16.88 -18.06
CA ASP A 185 25.19 15.60 -18.62
C ASP A 185 24.77 14.40 -17.74
N VAL A 186 24.84 14.53 -16.40
CA VAL A 186 24.41 13.47 -15.47
C VAL A 186 22.90 13.26 -15.51
N LEU A 187 22.12 14.33 -15.61
CA LEU A 187 20.66 14.24 -15.70
C LEU A 187 20.21 13.70 -17.05
N GLU A 188 20.86 14.10 -18.15
CA GLU A 188 20.62 13.57 -19.49
C GLU A 188 20.85 12.06 -19.54
N LYS A 189 21.99 11.57 -19.04
CA LYS A 189 22.25 10.12 -18.95
C LYS A 189 21.21 9.37 -18.10
N LYS A 190 20.75 9.96 -17.00
CA LYS A 190 19.67 9.35 -16.18
C LYS A 190 18.35 9.30 -16.94
N LEU A 191 18.03 10.35 -17.69
CA LEU A 191 16.85 10.36 -18.55
C LEU A 191 16.98 9.29 -19.64
N GLU A 192 18.13 9.17 -20.30
CA GLU A 192 18.39 8.11 -21.28
C GLU A 192 18.22 6.71 -20.67
N THR A 193 18.66 6.48 -19.42
CA THR A 193 18.42 5.20 -18.74
C THR A 193 16.93 4.94 -18.46
N TYR A 194 16.19 5.95 -18.00
CA TYR A 194 14.75 5.80 -17.77
C TYR A 194 13.96 5.67 -19.07
N GLU A 195 14.38 6.37 -20.13
CA GLU A 195 13.83 6.23 -21.47
C GLU A 195 14.06 4.81 -21.98
N ALA A 196 15.28 4.27 -21.87
CA ALA A 196 15.59 2.89 -22.25
C ALA A 196 14.82 1.86 -21.42
N GLU A 197 14.65 2.07 -20.10
CA GLU A 197 13.79 1.22 -19.26
C GLU A 197 12.34 1.28 -19.73
N LEU A 198 11.78 2.48 -19.91
CA LEU A 198 10.42 2.68 -20.41
C LEU A 198 10.23 2.05 -21.79
N GLN A 199 11.25 2.12 -22.65
CA GLN A 199 11.26 1.53 -23.98
C GLN A 199 11.34 0.01 -23.90
N ALA A 200 12.14 -0.58 -23.00
CA ALA A 200 12.11 -2.02 -22.73
C ALA A 200 10.76 -2.49 -22.16
N TRP A 201 10.14 -1.71 -21.28
CA TRP A 201 8.77 -1.97 -20.82
C TRP A 201 7.74 -1.78 -21.93
N ALA A 202 7.99 -0.87 -22.87
CA ALA A 202 7.11 -0.58 -24.00
C ALA A 202 7.27 -1.63 -25.10
N ASP A 203 8.47 -2.10 -25.42
CA ASP A 203 8.76 -3.17 -26.37
C ASP A 203 8.29 -4.52 -25.81
N GLY A 204 8.45 -4.75 -24.50
CA GLY A 204 7.80 -5.87 -23.80
C GLY A 204 6.26 -5.81 -23.82
N ARG A 205 5.68 -4.63 -24.08
CA ARG A 205 4.25 -4.43 -24.34
C ARG A 205 3.90 -4.28 -25.83
N GLY A 206 4.87 -3.96 -26.68
CA GLY A 206 4.71 -3.39 -28.02
C GLY A 206 5.13 -4.35 -29.13
N GLU A 207 6.02 -5.30 -28.85
CA GLU A 207 6.15 -6.52 -29.66
C GLU A 207 4.88 -7.39 -29.54
N ARG A 208 4.06 -7.18 -28.51
CA ARG A 208 2.70 -7.75 -28.37
C ARG A 208 1.64 -7.04 -29.23
N GLY A 209 2.03 -6.01 -30.00
CA GLY A 209 1.14 -5.24 -30.88
C GLY A 209 1.30 -5.54 -32.37
N GLY A 210 2.36 -6.22 -32.81
CA GLY A 210 2.52 -6.49 -34.22
C GLY A 210 3.86 -7.05 -34.66
N ARG A 211 4.07 -8.35 -34.47
CA ARG A 211 4.51 -9.28 -35.52
C ARG A 211 4.64 -10.69 -34.95
N SER A 212 4.44 -11.63 -35.85
CA SER A 212 4.42 -13.08 -35.67
C SER A 212 5.51 -13.67 -34.76
N SER A 213 5.15 -14.84 -34.19
CA SER A 213 5.98 -15.93 -33.64
C SER A 213 6.43 -15.86 -32.18
N GLY A 214 5.57 -16.40 -31.30
CA GLY A 214 5.93 -17.46 -30.36
C GLY A 214 6.75 -17.12 -29.11
N GLU A 215 6.09 -16.57 -28.06
CA GLU A 215 6.47 -16.79 -26.65
C GLU A 215 5.23 -16.69 -25.73
N PRO A 216 5.01 -17.61 -24.76
CA PRO A 216 3.66 -17.90 -24.25
C PRO A 216 3.26 -17.15 -22.97
N GLY A 217 4.16 -16.38 -22.33
CA GLY A 217 3.97 -15.94 -20.95
C GLY A 217 2.87 -14.90 -20.73
N GLY A 218 2.88 -13.81 -21.48
CA GLY A 218 1.92 -12.71 -21.26
C GLY A 218 0.56 -12.89 -21.96
N GLY A 219 0.50 -13.70 -23.02
CA GLY A 219 -0.76 -14.01 -23.71
C GLY A 219 -1.60 -14.95 -22.86
N ARG A 220 -0.96 -15.96 -22.25
CA ARG A 220 -1.60 -16.89 -21.33
C ARG A 220 -2.25 -16.20 -20.13
N LEU A 221 -1.58 -15.20 -19.55
CA LEU A 221 -2.16 -14.45 -18.43
C LEU A 221 -3.36 -13.60 -18.88
N MET A 222 -3.28 -12.95 -20.04
CA MET A 222 -4.39 -12.16 -20.57
C MET A 222 -5.59 -13.05 -20.94
N ASP A 223 -5.33 -14.19 -21.57
CA ASP A 223 -6.35 -15.19 -21.91
C ASP A 223 -6.99 -15.78 -20.66
N GLU A 224 -6.19 -15.99 -19.60
CA GLU A 224 -6.69 -16.48 -18.31
C GLU A 224 -7.57 -15.44 -17.61
N ILE A 225 -7.17 -14.16 -17.64
CA ILE A 225 -8.01 -13.06 -17.13
C ILE A 225 -9.36 -13.05 -17.88
N LEU A 226 -9.34 -13.14 -19.21
CA LEU A 226 -10.57 -13.16 -20.01
C LEU A 226 -11.45 -14.39 -19.72
N ARG A 227 -10.86 -15.57 -19.48
CA ARG A 227 -11.60 -16.77 -19.08
C ARG A 227 -12.24 -16.61 -17.71
N LEU A 228 -11.51 -16.06 -16.75
CA LEU A 228 -12.01 -15.81 -15.40
C LEU A 228 -13.12 -14.77 -15.39
N GLU A 229 -12.99 -13.69 -16.17
CA GLU A 229 -14.06 -12.70 -16.34
C GLU A 229 -15.33 -13.32 -16.92
N LYS A 230 -15.20 -14.21 -17.90
CA LYS A 230 -16.35 -14.95 -18.45
C LYS A 230 -16.98 -15.88 -17.42
N HIS A 231 -16.17 -16.57 -16.61
CA HIS A 231 -16.67 -17.41 -15.52
C HIS A 231 -17.39 -16.60 -14.45
N LEU A 232 -16.85 -15.45 -14.05
CA LEU A 232 -17.49 -14.56 -13.09
C LEU A 232 -18.87 -14.10 -13.57
N ARG A 233 -19.01 -13.70 -14.83
CA ARG A 233 -20.32 -13.33 -15.40
C ARG A 233 -21.30 -14.51 -15.41
N LYS A 234 -20.82 -15.73 -15.68
CA LYS A 234 -21.67 -16.92 -15.65
C LYS A 234 -22.15 -17.22 -14.23
N ASN A 235 -21.23 -17.20 -13.27
CA ASN A 235 -21.54 -17.41 -11.87
C ASN A 235 -22.48 -16.31 -11.34
N GLU A 236 -22.34 -15.07 -11.79
CA GLU A 236 -23.24 -13.96 -11.44
C GLU A 236 -24.67 -14.25 -11.88
N VAL A 237 -24.87 -14.70 -13.12
CA VAL A 237 -26.19 -15.11 -13.62
C VAL A 237 -26.74 -16.33 -12.87
N GLU A 238 -25.90 -17.34 -12.60
CA GLU A 238 -26.33 -18.53 -11.84
C GLU A 238 -26.75 -18.16 -10.40
N MET A 239 -26.04 -17.24 -9.75
CA MET A 239 -26.42 -16.69 -8.45
C MET A 239 -27.76 -15.95 -8.50
N GLU A 240 -27.98 -15.12 -9.52
CA GLU A 240 -29.26 -14.42 -9.71
C GLU A 240 -30.43 -15.41 -9.93
N GLU A 241 -30.20 -16.50 -10.67
CA GLU A 241 -31.20 -17.56 -10.86
C GLU A 241 -31.50 -18.31 -9.55
N GLU A 242 -30.48 -18.65 -8.76
CA GLU A 242 -30.67 -19.27 -7.45
C GLU A 242 -31.46 -18.37 -6.49
N GLU A 243 -31.15 -17.08 -6.46
CA GLU A 243 -31.88 -16.07 -5.68
C GLU A 243 -33.34 -15.94 -6.14
N PHE A 244 -33.58 -15.98 -7.46
CA PHE A 244 -34.93 -15.98 -8.02
C PHE A 244 -35.73 -17.20 -7.56
N TRP A 245 -35.17 -18.41 -7.69
CA TRP A 245 -35.87 -19.64 -7.28
C TRP A 245 -36.09 -19.73 -5.77
N ALA A 246 -35.15 -19.24 -4.96
CA ALA A 246 -35.35 -19.14 -3.52
C ALA A 246 -36.52 -18.21 -3.16
N THR A 247 -36.68 -17.12 -3.90
CA THR A 247 -37.78 -16.17 -3.72
C THR A 247 -39.11 -16.76 -4.15
N GLU A 248 -39.17 -17.41 -5.32
CA GLU A 248 -40.39 -18.10 -5.79
C GLU A 248 -40.82 -19.22 -4.83
N LEU A 249 -39.87 -20.01 -4.34
CA LEU A 249 -40.17 -21.05 -3.35
C LEU A 249 -40.76 -20.47 -2.05
N GLN A 250 -40.21 -19.35 -1.58
CA GLN A 250 -40.73 -18.65 -0.40
C GLN A 250 -42.17 -18.16 -0.62
N ILE A 251 -42.47 -17.62 -1.80
CA ILE A 251 -43.81 -17.17 -2.16
C ILE A 251 -44.78 -18.36 -2.18
N GLU A 252 -44.38 -19.49 -2.76
CA GLU A 252 -45.23 -20.68 -2.81
C GLU A 252 -45.50 -21.27 -1.42
N LEU A 253 -44.51 -21.33 -0.54
CA LEU A 253 -44.72 -21.76 0.85
C LEU A 253 -45.67 -20.83 1.60
N GLU A 254 -45.58 -19.52 1.37
CA GLU A 254 -46.52 -18.55 1.95
C GLU A 254 -47.93 -18.68 1.35
N SER A 255 -48.03 -19.01 0.06
CA SER A 255 -49.30 -19.26 -0.64
C SER A 255 -50.00 -20.50 -0.07
N GLU A 256 -49.24 -21.58 0.14
CA GLU A 256 -49.70 -22.82 0.75
C GLU A 256 -50.20 -22.58 2.18
N ARG A 257 -49.41 -21.87 3.01
CA ARG A 257 -49.82 -21.50 4.36
C ARG A 257 -51.14 -20.71 4.38
N GLN A 258 -51.31 -19.76 3.46
CA GLN A 258 -52.56 -19.00 3.35
C GLN A 258 -53.75 -19.89 2.96
N LEU A 259 -53.55 -20.87 2.07
CA LEU A 259 -54.57 -21.86 1.72
C LEU A 259 -54.92 -22.77 2.89
N GLU A 260 -53.93 -23.23 3.65
CA GLU A 260 -54.13 -24.03 4.86
C GLU A 260 -54.91 -23.25 5.92
N GLU A 261 -54.58 -21.98 6.15
CA GLU A 261 -55.32 -21.12 7.08
C GLU A 261 -56.78 -20.92 6.64
N ARG A 262 -57.01 -20.66 5.33
CA ARG A 262 -58.37 -20.52 4.78
C ARG A 262 -59.17 -21.80 4.94
N THR A 263 -58.59 -22.95 4.62
CA THR A 263 -59.26 -24.25 4.75
C THR A 263 -59.47 -24.65 6.21
N ALA A 264 -58.53 -24.35 7.10
CA ALA A 264 -58.70 -24.52 8.54
C ALA A 264 -59.81 -23.63 9.11
N GLY A 265 -59.91 -22.38 8.64
CA GLY A 265 -61.02 -21.47 8.98
C GLY A 265 -62.38 -22.02 8.58
N VAL A 266 -62.50 -22.59 7.36
CA VAL A 266 -63.74 -23.22 6.87
C VAL A 266 -64.08 -24.52 7.62
N LYS A 267 -63.08 -25.25 8.14
CA LYS A 267 -63.30 -26.42 9.00
C LYS A 267 -63.70 -26.02 10.43
N ARG A 268 -63.23 -24.87 10.92
CA ARG A 268 -63.56 -24.33 12.25
C ARG A 268 -64.91 -23.64 12.32
N THR A 269 -65.52 -23.24 11.20
CA THR A 269 -66.89 -22.70 11.21
C THR A 269 -67.88 -23.81 11.58
N PRO A 270 -68.56 -23.70 12.73
CA PRO A 270 -69.48 -24.73 13.20
C PRO A 270 -70.63 -24.93 12.22
N ALA A 271 -71.12 -26.17 12.08
CA ALA A 271 -72.19 -26.53 11.16
C ALA A 271 -73.49 -25.72 11.35
N TRP A 272 -73.70 -25.10 12.52
CA TRP A 272 -74.88 -24.27 12.82
C TRP A 272 -74.83 -22.84 12.27
N MET A 273 -73.71 -22.38 11.69
CA MET A 273 -73.62 -21.10 10.96
C MET A 273 -73.85 -21.23 9.45
N ARG A 274 -74.10 -22.45 8.94
CA ARG A 274 -74.46 -22.71 7.54
C ARG A 274 -75.97 -22.95 7.43
N THR A 275 -76.77 -21.91 7.64
CA THR A 275 -78.20 -21.85 7.31
C THR A 275 -78.50 -20.54 6.63
#